data_AF-A0AAU8XMW0-F1
#
_entry.id   AF-A0AAU8XMW0-F1
#
_cell.length_a   1.000
_cell.length_b   1.000
_cell.length_c   1.000
_cell.angle_alpha   90.00
_cell.angle_beta   90.00
_cell.angle_gamma   90.00
#
_symmetry.space_group_name_H-M   'P 1'
#
loop_
_entity.id
_entity.type
_entity.pdbx_description
1 polymer ?
#
loop_
_entity_poly.entity_id
_entity_poly.type
_entity_poly.pdbx_seq_one_letter_code
_entity_poly.pdbx_strand_id
1 'polypeptide(L)'
;MIYSSLNPEKALIWRIVHRDNLPWILDNGLHCASSYMQALQYVDIGNADLIDKRRNRSVPIAPAGVLSDYVPFYFTPFSVMMKNIHSGWSVQQRSNDEIVILVSSLPHIEQLGLAFVFTNAHAYPDWTDYYSDLVNLDQIDWPIIQKRDFKRDPDDPRKMERYQAEALIHHHLPITGLLGIMCYDDAMKERIEQDVAARGLTLPVHARPGWYFQ
;
A
#
# COMPACT_ATOMS: atom_id res chain seq x y z
N MET A 1 -6.45 -14.46 -15.56
CA MET A 1 -4.99 -14.34 -15.34
C MET A 1 -4.74 -14.58 -13.86
N ILE A 2 -3.74 -15.38 -13.50
CA ILE A 2 -3.36 -15.67 -12.11
C ILE A 2 -2.00 -15.02 -11.86
N TYR A 3 -1.90 -14.16 -10.85
CA TYR A 3 -0.66 -13.47 -10.49
C TYR A 3 0.13 -14.26 -9.44
N SER A 4 0.77 -15.37 -9.85
CA SER A 4 1.48 -16.30 -8.94
C SER A 4 2.63 -15.67 -8.15
N SER A 5 3.11 -14.50 -8.55
CA SER A 5 4.09 -13.72 -7.78
C SER A 5 3.52 -13.08 -6.51
N LEU A 6 2.20 -13.00 -6.37
CA LEU A 6 1.51 -12.58 -5.14
C LEU A 6 1.43 -13.80 -4.22
N ASN A 7 2.42 -14.00 -3.36
CA ASN A 7 2.54 -15.21 -2.55
C ASN A 7 3.25 -14.94 -1.21
N PRO A 8 3.15 -15.87 -0.23
CA PRO A 8 3.78 -15.71 1.08
C PRO A 8 5.30 -15.54 1.02
N GLU A 9 5.98 -16.29 0.16
CA GLU A 9 7.46 -16.27 0.08
C GLU A 9 8.00 -14.88 -0.24
N LYS A 10 7.37 -14.19 -1.19
CA LYS A 10 7.77 -12.84 -1.57
C LYS A 10 7.17 -11.78 -0.66
N ALA A 11 5.93 -11.99 -0.19
CA ALA A 11 5.12 -11.05 0.59
C ALA A 11 5.32 -9.59 0.15
N LEU A 12 5.23 -9.38 -1.16
CA LEU A 12 5.29 -8.06 -1.75
C LEU A 12 4.09 -7.23 -1.26
N ILE A 13 4.32 -5.94 -1.07
CA ILE A 13 3.33 -4.99 -0.58
C ILE A 13 3.37 -3.72 -1.43
N TRP A 14 2.19 -3.13 -1.66
CA TRP A 14 1.99 -2.02 -2.58
C TRP A 14 1.23 -0.88 -1.94
N ARG A 15 1.64 0.35 -2.23
CA ARG A 15 0.94 1.56 -1.80
C ARG A 15 0.79 2.51 -2.97
N ILE A 16 -0.42 2.99 -3.21
CA ILE A 16 -0.69 4.04 -4.18
C ILE A 16 -0.49 5.42 -3.54
N VAL A 17 0.11 6.34 -4.29
CA VAL A 17 0.26 7.76 -3.92
C VAL A 17 0.02 8.63 -5.14
N HIS A 18 -0.29 9.91 -4.91
CA HIS A 18 -0.25 10.90 -5.98
C HIS A 18 1.20 11.16 -6.40
N ARG A 19 1.46 11.31 -7.71
CA ARG A 19 2.81 11.56 -8.25
C ARG A 19 3.49 12.78 -7.65
N ASP A 20 2.74 13.82 -7.30
CA ASP A 20 3.31 15.07 -6.78
C ASP A 20 3.77 14.96 -5.32
N ASN A 21 3.44 13.85 -4.64
CA ASN A 21 4.01 13.53 -3.33
C ASN A 21 5.41 12.90 -3.45
N LEU A 22 5.80 12.42 -4.65
CA LEU A 22 7.06 11.69 -4.83
C LEU A 22 8.30 12.49 -4.43
N PRO A 23 8.49 13.77 -4.81
CA PRO A 23 9.69 14.51 -4.42
C PRO A 23 9.91 14.47 -2.91
N TRP A 24 8.84 14.72 -2.13
CA TRP A 24 8.91 14.66 -0.67
C TRP A 24 9.17 13.24 -0.15
N ILE A 25 8.52 12.23 -0.72
CA ILE A 25 8.71 10.82 -0.34
C ILE A 25 10.14 10.35 -0.64
N LEU A 26 10.73 10.77 -1.74
CA LEU A 26 12.11 10.42 -2.09
C LEU A 26 13.12 11.01 -1.09
N ASP A 27 12.82 12.18 -0.53
CA ASP A 27 13.67 12.86 0.46
C ASP A 27 13.46 12.36 1.90
N ASN A 28 12.22 11.96 2.25
CA ASN A 28 11.84 11.70 3.65
C ASN A 28 11.39 10.27 3.91
N GLY A 29 11.18 9.44 2.88
CA GLY A 29 10.47 8.17 3.00
C GLY A 29 8.96 8.37 3.20
N LEU A 30 8.30 7.34 3.73
CA LEU A 30 6.88 7.39 4.05
C LEU A 30 6.65 7.49 5.54
N HIS A 31 5.91 8.51 5.93
CA HIS A 31 5.50 8.72 7.31
C HIS A 31 4.02 8.35 7.50
N CYS A 32 3.71 7.80 8.68
CA CYS A 32 2.33 7.54 9.10
C CYS A 32 1.54 8.85 9.27
N ALA A 33 0.21 8.74 9.32
CA ALA A 33 -0.66 9.92 9.38
C ALA A 33 -0.57 10.69 10.71
N SER A 34 -0.15 10.04 11.81
CA SER A 34 0.08 10.68 13.10
C SER A 34 1.48 11.28 13.26
N SER A 35 2.36 11.11 12.27
CA SER A 35 3.72 11.68 12.27
C SER A 35 3.70 13.20 12.32
N TYR A 36 4.66 13.78 13.06
CA TYR A 36 4.94 15.23 13.03
C TYR A 36 5.64 15.66 11.73
N MET A 37 6.35 14.73 11.07
CA MET A 37 6.94 14.94 9.74
C MET A 37 5.84 14.72 8.70
N GLN A 38 5.38 15.81 8.08
CA GLN A 38 4.37 15.80 7.03
C GLN A 38 4.79 16.71 5.87
N ALA A 39 4.37 16.37 4.65
CA ALA A 39 4.53 17.27 3.52
C ALA A 39 3.48 18.40 3.62
N LEU A 40 3.93 19.66 3.51
CA LEU A 40 3.06 20.84 3.59
C LEU A 40 1.91 20.82 2.56
N GLN A 41 2.18 20.24 1.39
CA GLN A 41 1.23 20.18 0.27
C GLN A 41 1.00 18.72 -0.16
N TYR A 42 0.79 17.82 0.82
CA TYR A 42 0.49 16.42 0.51
C TYR A 42 -0.85 16.32 -0.23
N VAL A 43 -0.84 15.73 -1.42
CA VAL A 43 -2.06 15.46 -2.19
C VAL A 43 -2.68 14.16 -1.69
N ASP A 44 -3.76 14.26 -0.93
CA ASP A 44 -4.52 13.11 -0.46
C ASP A 44 -5.37 12.50 -1.60
N ILE A 45 -5.36 11.17 -1.68
CA ILE A 45 -6.12 10.38 -2.67
C ILE A 45 -6.99 9.30 -1.99
N GLY A 46 -6.93 9.21 -0.67
CA GLY A 46 -7.70 8.27 0.13
C GLY A 46 -9.10 8.80 0.45
N ASN A 47 -9.91 7.93 1.04
CA ASN A 47 -11.23 8.31 1.53
C ASN A 47 -11.09 8.95 2.93
N ALA A 48 -11.55 10.21 3.06
CA ALA A 48 -11.44 10.98 4.29
C ALA A 48 -12.10 10.30 5.51
N ASP A 49 -13.29 9.72 5.34
CA ASP A 49 -13.99 9.03 6.43
C ASP A 49 -13.20 7.81 6.92
N LEU A 50 -12.54 7.07 6.01
CA LEU A 50 -11.68 5.95 6.38
C LEU A 50 -10.42 6.45 7.09
N ILE A 51 -9.82 7.55 6.63
CA ILE A 51 -8.65 8.16 7.27
C ILE A 51 -8.97 8.55 8.72
N ASP A 52 -10.11 9.20 8.94
CA ASP A 52 -10.51 9.64 10.29
C ASP A 52 -10.84 8.47 11.21
N LYS A 53 -11.53 7.43 10.70
CA LYS A 53 -11.80 6.21 11.49
C LYS A 53 -10.52 5.52 11.94
N ARG A 54 -9.46 5.54 11.12
CA ARG A 54 -8.17 4.91 11.45
C ARG A 54 -7.44 5.60 12.61
N ARG A 55 -7.75 6.86 12.92
CA ARG A 55 -7.17 7.59 14.06
C ARG A 55 -7.53 6.98 15.42
N ASN A 56 -8.63 6.23 15.49
CA ASN A 56 -9.15 5.67 16.75
C ASN A 56 -9.17 4.13 16.77
N ARG A 57 -8.78 3.47 15.68
CA ARG A 57 -8.79 2.00 15.59
C ARG A 57 -7.52 1.44 16.21
N SER A 58 -7.64 0.82 17.38
CA SER A 58 -6.51 0.21 18.08
C SER A 58 -5.92 -0.98 17.31
N VAL A 59 -4.59 -1.09 17.35
CA VAL A 59 -3.86 -2.30 16.97
C VAL A 59 -3.64 -3.14 18.23
N PRO A 60 -4.19 -4.36 18.33
CA PRO A 60 -4.26 -5.11 19.58
C PRO A 60 -2.96 -5.84 19.96
N ILE A 61 -1.97 -5.85 19.08
CA ILE A 61 -0.68 -6.52 19.27
C ILE A 61 0.47 -5.52 19.17
N ALA A 62 1.64 -5.86 19.73
CA ALA A 62 2.83 -5.01 19.66
C ALA A 62 3.20 -4.64 18.20
N PRO A 63 3.67 -3.41 17.93
CA PRO A 63 3.97 -2.33 18.89
C PRO A 63 2.74 -1.57 19.43
N ALA A 64 1.52 -2.02 19.10
CA ALA A 64 0.25 -1.42 19.48
C ALA A 64 0.08 0.03 18.99
N GLY A 65 -0.79 0.81 19.62
CA GLY A 65 -1.19 2.12 19.12
C GLY A 65 -2.45 2.04 18.28
N VAL A 66 -2.58 2.91 17.28
CA VAL A 66 -3.76 3.00 16.40
C VAL A 66 -3.35 2.92 14.93
N LEU A 67 -4.29 2.59 14.04
CA LEU A 67 -4.01 2.45 12.60
C LEU A 67 -3.42 3.70 11.93
N SER A 68 -3.60 4.90 12.50
CA SER A 68 -2.94 6.12 12.01
C SER A 68 -1.44 6.20 12.32
N ASP A 69 -0.93 5.37 13.24
CA ASP A 69 0.49 5.24 13.59
C ASP A 69 1.25 4.36 12.61
N TYR A 70 0.58 3.82 11.60
CA TYR A 70 1.15 2.91 10.62
C TYR A 70 1.02 3.45 9.20
N VAL A 71 1.98 3.13 8.34
CA VAL A 71 1.92 3.33 6.90
C VAL A 71 1.29 2.10 6.26
N PRO A 72 0.05 2.19 5.72
CA PRO A 72 -0.61 1.03 5.13
C PRO A 72 -0.14 0.73 3.71
N PHE A 73 0.01 -0.55 3.43
CA PHE A 73 0.24 -1.16 2.13
C PHE A 73 -0.76 -2.31 1.93
N TYR A 74 -1.13 -2.58 0.68
CA TYR A 74 -1.91 -3.75 0.29
C TYR A 74 -0.99 -4.89 -0.12
N PHE A 75 -1.44 -6.13 0.00
CA PHE A 75 -0.77 -7.30 -0.61
C PHE A 75 -1.08 -7.49 -2.11
N THR A 76 -1.54 -6.43 -2.78
CA THR A 76 -1.83 -6.43 -4.23
C THR A 76 -1.67 -5.03 -4.81
N PRO A 77 -1.17 -4.88 -6.06
CA PRO A 77 -1.19 -3.60 -6.76
C PRO A 77 -2.62 -3.21 -7.19
N PHE A 78 -3.57 -4.16 -7.19
CA PHE A 78 -4.93 -3.96 -7.70
C PHE A 78 -5.91 -3.63 -6.56
N SER A 79 -5.62 -2.57 -5.80
CA SER A 79 -6.42 -2.22 -4.62
C SER A 79 -7.83 -1.73 -4.98
N VAL A 80 -8.79 -1.97 -4.08
CA VAL A 80 -10.15 -1.43 -4.20
C VAL A 80 -10.11 0.10 -4.21
N MET A 81 -9.20 0.72 -3.44
CA MET A 81 -9.03 2.17 -3.43
C MET A 81 -8.60 2.71 -4.81
N MET A 82 -7.67 2.05 -5.50
CA MET A 82 -7.27 2.46 -6.85
C MET A 82 -8.44 2.36 -7.85
N LYS A 83 -9.29 1.34 -7.72
CA LYS A 83 -10.53 1.24 -8.50
C LYS A 83 -11.51 2.39 -8.20
N ASN A 84 -11.66 2.75 -6.93
CA ASN A 84 -12.54 3.83 -6.49
C ASN A 84 -12.08 5.19 -7.01
N ILE A 85 -10.76 5.45 -6.98
CA ILE A 85 -10.14 6.65 -7.58
C ILE A 85 -10.41 6.69 -9.08
N HIS A 86 -10.22 5.57 -9.79
CA HIS A 86 -10.46 5.52 -11.24
C HIS A 86 -11.93 5.84 -11.59
N SER A 87 -12.90 5.33 -10.81
CA SER A 87 -14.32 5.55 -11.05
C SER A 87 -14.90 6.81 -10.41
N GLY A 88 -14.14 7.51 -9.55
CA GLY A 88 -14.65 8.62 -8.72
C GLY A 88 -15.68 8.20 -7.65
N TRP A 89 -15.65 6.94 -7.19
CA TRP A 89 -16.64 6.46 -6.22
C TRP A 89 -16.17 6.76 -4.79
N SER A 90 -16.89 7.62 -4.07
CA SER A 90 -16.59 8.05 -2.68
C SER A 90 -15.25 8.77 -2.46
N VAL A 91 -14.49 9.03 -3.52
CA VAL A 91 -13.21 9.75 -3.54
C VAL A 91 -13.11 10.56 -4.82
N GLN A 92 -12.23 11.57 -4.85
CA GLN A 92 -12.00 12.35 -6.06
C GLN A 92 -11.47 11.46 -7.19
N GLN A 93 -12.07 11.58 -8.38
CA GLN A 93 -11.57 10.91 -9.56
C GLN A 93 -10.21 11.48 -9.99
N ARG A 94 -9.27 10.61 -10.34
CA ARG A 94 -7.93 10.97 -10.83
C ARG A 94 -7.58 10.15 -12.06
N SER A 95 -6.78 10.72 -12.94
CA SER A 95 -6.25 9.99 -14.10
C SER A 95 -5.13 9.04 -13.66
N ASN A 96 -4.89 7.99 -14.46
CA ASN A 96 -3.87 6.99 -14.12
C ASN A 96 -2.45 7.58 -14.05
N ASP A 97 -2.15 8.60 -14.86
CA ASP A 97 -0.85 9.29 -14.86
C ASP A 97 -0.62 10.14 -13.60
N GLU A 98 -1.66 10.44 -12.82
CA GLU A 98 -1.54 11.08 -11.50
C GLU A 98 -1.13 10.08 -10.41
N ILE A 99 -1.28 8.77 -10.63
CA ILE A 99 -1.11 7.74 -9.60
C ILE A 99 0.18 6.97 -9.80
N VAL A 100 0.93 6.82 -8.72
CA VAL A 100 2.17 6.04 -8.65
C VAL A 100 2.01 4.92 -7.63
N ILE A 101 2.54 3.74 -7.93
CA ILE A 101 2.51 2.58 -7.05
C ILE A 101 3.91 2.36 -6.48
N LEU A 102 4.05 2.47 -5.18
CA LEU A 102 5.26 2.15 -4.44
C LEU A 102 5.27 0.68 -4.05
N VAL A 103 6.43 0.02 -4.15
CA VAL A 103 6.57 -1.41 -3.90
C VAL A 103 7.58 -1.67 -2.79
N SER A 104 7.25 -2.58 -1.89
CA SER A 104 8.17 -3.13 -0.88
C SER A 104 7.86 -4.62 -0.64
N SER A 105 8.47 -5.24 0.36
CA SER A 105 8.12 -6.58 0.83
C SER A 105 8.33 -6.72 2.33
N LEU A 106 7.49 -7.51 3.01
CA LEU A 106 7.66 -7.73 4.45
C LEU A 106 9.00 -8.39 4.82
N PRO A 107 9.55 -9.37 4.06
CA PRO A 107 10.90 -9.86 4.30
C PRO A 107 11.98 -8.77 4.24
N HIS A 108 11.85 -7.80 3.31
CA HIS A 108 12.78 -6.67 3.23
C HIS A 108 12.63 -5.71 4.41
N ILE A 109 11.39 -5.45 4.86
CA ILE A 109 11.12 -4.64 6.06
C ILE A 109 11.71 -5.28 7.31
N GLU A 110 11.55 -6.60 7.47
CA GLU A 110 12.14 -7.35 8.58
C GLU A 110 13.66 -7.29 8.58
N GLN A 111 14.30 -7.45 7.41
CA GLN A 111 15.76 -7.32 7.25
C GLN A 111 16.28 -5.92 7.63
N LEU A 112 15.48 -4.88 7.42
CA LEU A 112 15.78 -3.51 7.85
C LEU A 112 15.53 -3.27 9.35
N GLY A 113 14.99 -4.27 10.07
CA GLY A 113 14.68 -4.17 11.50
C GLY A 113 13.53 -3.24 11.83
N LEU A 114 12.65 -2.96 10.87
CA LEU A 114 11.50 -2.08 11.07
C LEU A 114 10.32 -2.87 11.63
N ALA A 115 9.64 -2.31 12.63
CA ALA A 115 8.45 -2.94 13.19
C ALA A 115 7.27 -2.85 12.21
N PHE A 116 6.56 -3.95 12.04
CA PHE A 116 5.33 -3.99 11.26
C PHE A 116 4.32 -4.95 11.90
N VAL A 117 3.07 -4.78 11.51
CA VAL A 117 2.02 -5.79 11.68
C VAL A 117 1.34 -5.99 10.33
N PHE A 118 0.63 -7.10 10.15
CA PHE A 118 -0.23 -7.31 8.99
C PHE A 118 -1.53 -7.99 9.39
N THR A 119 -2.53 -7.87 8.53
CA THR A 119 -3.88 -8.39 8.76
C THR A 119 -4.31 -9.35 7.67
N ASN A 120 -5.12 -10.36 8.01
CA ASN A 120 -5.69 -11.31 7.05
C ASN A 120 -6.87 -10.75 6.23
N ALA A 121 -7.35 -9.55 6.59
CA ALA A 121 -8.41 -8.81 5.93
C ALA A 121 -8.19 -7.30 6.13
N HIS A 122 -9.07 -6.46 5.58
CA HIS A 122 -9.08 -5.02 5.88
C HIS A 122 -8.99 -4.80 7.41
N ALA A 123 -8.23 -3.82 7.90
CA ALA A 123 -7.97 -3.68 9.35
C ALA A 123 -9.17 -3.16 10.20
N TYR A 124 -10.36 -3.00 9.60
CA TYR A 124 -11.51 -2.34 10.22
C TYR A 124 -12.57 -3.29 10.82
N PRO A 125 -12.96 -4.41 10.19
CA PRO A 125 -13.88 -5.36 10.81
C PRO A 125 -13.32 -5.91 12.14
N ASP A 126 -14.21 -6.14 13.11
CA ASP A 126 -13.83 -6.63 14.45
C ASP A 126 -13.32 -8.07 14.48
N TRP A 127 -13.54 -8.82 13.38
CA TRP A 127 -13.03 -10.17 13.22
C TRP A 127 -11.65 -10.22 12.57
N THR A 128 -11.06 -9.07 12.21
CA THR A 128 -9.73 -9.05 11.58
C THR A 128 -8.65 -9.43 12.57
N ASP A 129 -7.86 -10.44 12.21
CA ASP A 129 -6.72 -10.87 13.00
C ASP A 129 -5.47 -10.09 12.61
N TYR A 130 -4.60 -9.87 13.59
CA TYR A 130 -3.33 -9.17 13.43
C TYR A 130 -2.17 -10.12 13.70
N TYR A 131 -1.13 -10.01 12.89
CA TYR A 131 0.07 -10.82 12.94
C TYR A 131 1.31 -9.94 12.85
N SER A 132 2.40 -10.35 13.49
CA SER A 132 3.68 -9.62 13.50
C SER A 132 4.87 -10.51 13.14
N ASP A 133 4.63 -11.74 12.72
CA ASP A 133 5.66 -12.72 12.35
C ASP A 133 5.34 -13.29 10.97
N LEU A 134 6.34 -13.29 10.09
CA LEU A 134 6.24 -13.75 8.69
C LEU A 134 5.79 -15.21 8.56
N VAL A 135 5.97 -16.04 9.60
CA VAL A 135 5.44 -17.43 9.58
C VAL A 135 3.92 -17.48 9.41
N ASN A 136 3.21 -16.40 9.75
CA ASN A 136 1.75 -16.31 9.65
C ASN A 136 1.28 -15.73 8.31
N LEU A 137 2.17 -15.57 7.31
CA LEU A 137 1.76 -15.08 5.99
C LEU A 137 0.80 -16.05 5.28
N ASP A 138 0.73 -17.31 5.72
CA ASP A 138 -0.26 -18.29 5.27
C ASP A 138 -1.71 -17.95 5.66
N GLN A 139 -1.91 -17.05 6.63
CA GLN A 139 -3.23 -16.58 7.08
C GLN A 139 -3.89 -15.60 6.08
N ILE A 140 -3.14 -15.10 5.10
CA ILE A 140 -3.68 -14.25 4.03
C ILE A 140 -4.30 -15.12 2.93
N ASP A 141 -5.46 -14.73 2.44
CA ASP A 141 -6.16 -15.41 1.34
C ASP A 141 -5.52 -15.10 -0.03
N TRP A 142 -4.30 -15.63 -0.24
CA TRP A 142 -3.55 -15.48 -1.49
C TRP A 142 -4.33 -15.89 -2.74
N PRO A 143 -5.11 -17.00 -2.74
CA PRO A 143 -5.89 -17.37 -3.92
C PRO A 143 -6.85 -16.28 -4.42
N ILE A 144 -7.51 -15.51 -3.53
CA ILE A 144 -8.37 -14.39 -3.95
C ILE A 144 -7.52 -13.25 -4.51
N ILE A 145 -6.41 -12.91 -3.84
CA ILE A 145 -5.49 -11.86 -4.26
C ILE A 145 -4.92 -12.15 -5.66
N GLN A 146 -4.42 -13.37 -5.88
CA GLN A 146 -3.85 -13.83 -7.15
C GLN A 146 -4.83 -13.81 -8.32
N LYS A 147 -6.14 -13.96 -8.04
CA LYS A 147 -7.20 -13.91 -9.06
C LYS A 147 -7.65 -12.48 -9.37
N ARG A 148 -7.19 -11.46 -8.61
CA ARG A 148 -7.72 -10.09 -8.67
C ARG A 148 -9.25 -10.09 -8.52
N ASP A 149 -9.77 -10.97 -7.66
CA ASP A 149 -11.20 -11.20 -7.53
C ASP A 149 -11.80 -10.49 -6.32
N PHE A 150 -12.07 -9.20 -6.49
CA PHE A 150 -12.81 -8.38 -5.53
C PHE A 150 -14.31 -8.29 -5.86
N LYS A 151 -14.87 -9.22 -6.65
CA LYS A 151 -16.32 -9.27 -6.87
C LYS A 151 -17.02 -9.71 -5.60
N ARG A 152 -18.14 -9.06 -5.28
CA ARG A 152 -19.01 -9.48 -4.18
C ARG A 152 -19.55 -10.87 -4.44
N ASP A 153 -19.55 -11.68 -3.40
CA ASP A 153 -20.03 -13.04 -3.42
C ASP A 153 -21.10 -13.18 -2.33
N PRO A 154 -22.38 -13.42 -2.68
CA PRO A 154 -23.43 -13.61 -1.69
C PRO A 154 -23.17 -14.80 -0.76
N ASP A 155 -22.47 -15.83 -1.23
CA ASP A 155 -22.16 -17.04 -0.48
C ASP A 155 -20.88 -16.89 0.36
N ASP A 156 -20.07 -15.87 0.07
CA ASP A 156 -18.90 -15.46 0.85
C ASP A 156 -18.86 -13.95 1.09
N PRO A 157 -19.69 -13.44 2.02
CA PRO A 157 -19.82 -12.00 2.25
C PRO A 157 -18.53 -11.32 2.71
N ARG A 158 -17.55 -12.08 3.23
CA ARG A 158 -16.28 -11.58 3.78
C ARG A 158 -15.14 -11.55 2.76
N LYS A 159 -15.38 -12.02 1.54
CA LYS A 159 -14.39 -12.12 0.46
C LYS A 159 -13.72 -10.78 0.16
N MET A 160 -14.50 -9.71 0.14
CA MET A 160 -14.02 -8.37 -0.21
C MET A 160 -13.11 -7.79 0.88
N GLU A 161 -13.37 -8.11 2.14
CA GLU A 161 -12.55 -7.75 3.28
C GLU A 161 -11.23 -8.53 3.26
N ARG A 162 -11.25 -9.85 3.00
CA ARG A 162 -10.03 -10.67 2.90
C ARG A 162 -9.12 -10.25 1.74
N TYR A 163 -9.70 -9.84 0.60
CA TYR A 163 -8.93 -9.28 -0.52
C TYR A 163 -8.15 -8.02 -0.16
N GLN A 164 -8.62 -7.29 0.86
CA GLN A 164 -8.03 -6.03 1.32
C GLN A 164 -7.13 -6.22 2.55
N ALA A 165 -6.52 -7.39 2.73
CA ALA A 165 -5.43 -7.60 3.67
C ALA A 165 -4.37 -6.49 3.57
N GLU A 166 -3.92 -5.99 4.72
CA GLU A 166 -3.01 -4.85 4.82
C GLU A 166 -1.70 -5.26 5.50
N ALA A 167 -0.59 -4.71 5.03
CA ALA A 167 0.65 -4.59 5.77
C ALA A 167 0.75 -3.17 6.34
N LEU A 168 1.13 -3.07 7.61
CA LEU A 168 1.09 -1.84 8.40
C LEU A 168 2.49 -1.63 8.99
N ILE A 169 3.25 -0.72 8.38
CA ILE A 169 4.63 -0.42 8.83
C ILE A 169 4.58 0.66 9.91
N HIS A 170 5.18 0.41 11.07
CA HIS A 170 5.06 1.30 12.22
C HIS A 170 5.85 2.60 12.02
N HIS A 171 5.17 3.73 12.21
CA HIS A 171 5.62 5.12 12.13
C HIS A 171 6.24 5.61 10.81
N HIS A 172 7.27 4.93 10.31
CA HIS A 172 8.10 5.40 9.21
C HIS A 172 8.70 4.26 8.40
N LEU A 173 8.60 4.38 7.08
CA LEU A 173 9.34 3.56 6.13
C LEU A 173 10.38 4.46 5.43
N PRO A 174 11.69 4.30 5.70
CA PRO A 174 12.73 5.03 4.97
C PRO A 174 12.71 4.67 3.49
N ILE A 175 13.30 5.53 2.65
CA ILE A 175 13.34 5.32 1.19
C ILE A 175 14.02 4.00 0.79
N THR A 176 15.01 3.55 1.58
CA THR A 176 15.69 2.26 1.41
C THR A 176 14.78 1.05 1.67
N GLY A 177 13.63 1.26 2.29
CA GLY A 177 12.58 0.27 2.47
C GLY A 177 11.72 0.05 1.22
N LEU A 178 11.82 0.89 0.19
CA LEU A 178 11.17 0.65 -1.09
C LEU A 178 12.06 -0.21 -1.99
N LEU A 179 11.43 -1.14 -2.69
CA LEU A 179 12.05 -1.99 -3.71
C LEU A 179 11.90 -1.43 -5.12
N GLY A 180 10.93 -0.54 -5.34
CA GLY A 180 10.75 0.13 -6.62
C GLY A 180 9.49 0.98 -6.71
N ILE A 181 9.37 1.67 -7.83
CA ILE A 181 8.25 2.55 -8.18
C ILE A 181 7.65 2.10 -9.51
N MET A 182 6.33 2.00 -9.57
CA MET A 182 5.60 1.76 -10.82
C MET A 182 4.79 2.99 -11.20
N CYS A 183 4.82 3.35 -12.47
CA CYS A 183 4.07 4.45 -13.05
C CYS A 183 3.25 3.98 -14.25
N TYR A 184 2.33 4.83 -14.72
CA TYR A 184 1.42 4.47 -15.81
C TYR A 184 2.11 4.34 -17.17
N ASP A 185 2.94 5.33 -17.53
CA ASP A 185 3.57 5.44 -18.84
C ASP A 185 5.08 5.79 -18.75
N ASP A 186 5.74 5.77 -19.90
CA ASP A 186 7.18 6.02 -20.02
C ASP A 186 7.54 7.49 -19.76
N ALA A 187 6.64 8.44 -20.07
CA ALA A 187 6.89 9.85 -19.79
C ALA A 187 6.98 10.12 -18.27
N MET A 188 6.09 9.50 -17.50
CA MET A 188 6.15 9.53 -16.04
C MET A 188 7.36 8.78 -15.52
N LYS A 189 7.73 7.64 -16.14
CA LYS A 189 8.92 6.88 -15.78
C LYS A 189 10.18 7.74 -15.86
N GLU A 190 10.39 8.41 -17.00
CA GLU A 190 11.57 9.26 -17.22
C GLU A 190 11.65 10.40 -16.19
N ARG A 191 10.53 11.06 -15.89
CA ARG A 191 10.47 12.09 -14.85
C ARG A 191 10.89 11.55 -13.48
N ILE A 192 10.34 10.41 -13.07
CA ILE A 192 10.66 9.82 -11.76
C ILE A 192 12.13 9.34 -11.72
N GLU A 193 12.65 8.77 -12.81
CA GLU A 193 14.06 8.37 -12.90
C GLU A 193 15.01 9.57 -12.74
N GLN A 194 14.66 10.73 -13.30
CA GLN A 194 15.40 11.97 -13.08
C GLN A 194 15.36 12.41 -11.61
N ASP A 195 14.18 12.37 -10.97
CA ASP A 195 14.01 12.72 -9.56
C ASP A 195 14.81 11.79 -8.63
N VAL A 196 14.86 10.50 -8.94
CA VAL A 196 15.64 9.47 -8.23
C VAL A 196 17.14 9.71 -8.42
N ALA A 197 17.59 9.92 -9.66
CA ALA A 197 19.00 10.14 -9.99
C ALA A 197 19.54 11.44 -9.38
N ALA A 198 18.75 12.52 -9.37
CA ALA A 198 19.11 13.80 -8.77
C ALA A 198 19.40 13.70 -7.26
N ARG A 199 18.85 12.67 -6.59
CA ARG A 199 19.06 12.37 -5.17
C ARG A 199 20.14 11.31 -4.93
N GLY A 200 20.78 10.81 -5.98
CA GLY A 200 21.77 9.72 -5.88
C GLY A 200 21.18 8.38 -5.42
N LEU A 201 19.86 8.21 -5.58
CA LEU A 201 19.17 6.97 -5.23
C LEU A 201 19.27 5.95 -6.37
N THR A 202 19.15 4.66 -6.04
CA THR A 202 19.18 3.54 -7.02
C THR A 202 17.84 2.81 -7.10
N LEU A 203 16.74 3.50 -6.79
CA LEU A 203 15.40 2.92 -6.72
C LEU A 203 14.87 2.66 -8.15
N PRO A 204 14.58 1.42 -8.54
CA PRO A 204 14.14 1.12 -9.90
C PRO A 204 12.73 1.65 -10.16
N VAL A 205 12.54 2.18 -11.38
CA VAL A 205 11.26 2.73 -11.84
C VAL A 205 10.80 1.97 -13.08
N HIS A 206 9.52 1.59 -13.13
CA HIS A 206 8.96 0.88 -14.28
C HIS A 206 7.60 1.41 -14.71
N ALA A 207 7.42 1.59 -16.02
CA ALA A 207 6.10 1.78 -16.60
C ALA A 207 5.35 0.44 -16.65
N ARG A 208 4.15 0.41 -16.07
CA ARG A 208 3.29 -0.77 -15.96
C ARG A 208 1.83 -0.40 -16.21
N PRO A 209 1.43 0.04 -17.43
CA PRO A 209 0.06 0.46 -17.71
C PRO A 209 -0.98 -0.64 -17.43
N GLY A 210 -0.62 -1.91 -17.60
CA GLY A 210 -1.49 -3.06 -17.29
C GLY A 210 -1.79 -3.27 -15.80
N TRP A 211 -1.13 -2.53 -14.89
CA TRP A 211 -1.42 -2.53 -13.46
C TRP A 211 -2.46 -1.49 -13.06
N TYR A 212 -2.85 -0.62 -13.99
CA TYR A 212 -3.85 0.41 -13.79
C TYR A 212 -5.23 -0.05 -14.28
N PHE A 213 -6.28 0.58 -13.79
CA PHE A 213 -7.64 0.33 -14.26
C PHE A 213 -7.89 1.09 -15.57
N GLN A 214 -8.72 0.48 -16.43
CA GLN A 214 -9.15 1.04 -17.72
C GLN A 214 -10.67 1.22 -17.71
#